data_AF-A0A1Y4CYI8-F1
#
_entry.id   AF-A0A1Y4CYI8-F1
#
_cell.length_a   1.000
_cell.length_b   1.000
_cell.length_c   1.000
_cell.angle_alpha   90.00
_cell.angle_beta   90.00
_cell.angle_gamma   90.00
#
_symmetry.space_group_name_H-M   'P 1'
#
loop_
_entity.id
_entity.type
_entity.pdbx_description
1 polymer ?
#
loop_
_entity_poly.entity_id
_entity_poly.type
_entity_poly.pdbx_seq_one_letter_code
_entity_poly.pdbx_strand_id
1 'polypeptide(L)'
;QKTNLLIDSAKKAYNLRTGTKGGKEEDPTVSNPEEPEPETPAITAVYQKEGGDPENPHRIERGKQTGVNYKGFTLKGQDGTLDHVVALINDQDYPEWIKPATITNVTENSFEFTMVPDLTEGQYKVRIETYDGGSPLVVEYPEPITLW
;
A
#
# COMPACT_ATOMS: atom_id res chain seq x y z
N GLN A 1 40.30 10.67 -19.87
CA GLN A 1 39.58 9.48 -20.37
C GLN A 1 40.25 8.23 -19.80
N LYS A 2 39.69 7.65 -18.73
CA LYS A 2 40.18 6.44 -18.04
C LYS A 2 38.99 5.54 -17.77
N THR A 3 38.57 4.77 -18.78
CA THR A 3 37.55 3.71 -18.66
C THR A 3 37.55 2.99 -20.00
N ASN A 4 38.32 1.91 -20.15
CA ASN A 4 38.16 0.86 -21.18
C ASN A 4 39.31 -0.16 -21.15
N LEU A 5 39.74 -0.61 -19.97
CA LEU A 5 40.81 -1.62 -19.84
C LEU A 5 40.45 -2.79 -18.89
N LEU A 6 39.16 -2.94 -18.57
CA LEU A 6 38.66 -3.97 -17.65
C LEU A 6 37.70 -4.99 -18.27
N ILE A 7 37.38 -4.88 -19.57
CA ILE A 7 36.39 -5.76 -20.22
C ILE A 7 37.05 -6.90 -21.02
N ASP A 8 38.32 -6.77 -21.42
CA ASP A 8 38.97 -7.77 -22.29
C ASP A 8 39.79 -8.85 -21.57
N SER A 9 39.96 -8.75 -20.25
CA SER A 9 40.76 -9.73 -19.47
C SER A 9 39.93 -10.85 -18.82
N ALA A 10 38.60 -10.75 -18.81
CA ALA A 10 37.74 -11.76 -18.16
C ALA A 10 37.16 -12.81 -19.13
N LYS A 11 37.14 -12.55 -20.45
CA LYS A 11 36.64 -13.51 -21.46
C LYS A 11 37.69 -14.53 -21.94
N LYS A 12 38.91 -14.49 -21.40
CA LYS A 12 40.03 -15.33 -21.87
C LYS A 12 40.49 -16.40 -20.87
N ALA A 13 39.85 -16.51 -19.71
CA ALA A 13 40.23 -17.44 -18.64
C ALA A 13 39.28 -18.65 -18.47
N TYR A 14 38.18 -18.75 -19.22
CA TYR A 14 37.31 -19.91 -19.17
C TYR A 14 37.26 -20.64 -20.52
N ASN A 15 37.98 -21.75 -20.56
CA ASN A 15 37.71 -22.94 -21.38
C ASN A 15 38.29 -23.02 -22.80
N LEU A 16 39.62 -22.93 -22.92
CA LEU A 16 40.33 -23.78 -23.86
C LEU A 16 41.14 -24.87 -23.13
N ARG A 17 40.65 -26.11 -23.28
CA ARG A 17 41.37 -27.40 -23.22
C ARG A 17 41.79 -27.95 -21.85
N THR A 18 41.05 -28.97 -21.41
CA THR A 18 41.46 -30.40 -21.23
C THR A 18 40.18 -31.15 -20.83
N GLY A 19 39.59 -32.09 -21.58
CA GLY A 19 40.16 -33.39 -21.94
C GLY A 19 39.64 -34.50 -21.01
N THR A 20 38.63 -35.25 -21.47
CA THR A 20 38.38 -36.69 -21.19
C THR A 20 37.48 -37.12 -19.99
N LYS A 21 36.42 -37.89 -20.35
CA LYS A 21 35.69 -38.94 -19.60
C LYS A 21 34.76 -38.57 -18.43
N GLY A 22 33.46 -38.75 -18.68
CA GLY A 22 32.55 -39.53 -17.82
C GLY A 22 32.00 -38.84 -16.57
N GLY A 23 30.76 -38.37 -16.66
CA GLY A 23 29.95 -37.98 -15.50
C GLY A 23 28.64 -37.35 -15.96
N LYS A 24 27.50 -37.92 -15.56
CA LYS A 24 26.21 -37.20 -15.58
C LYS A 24 26.35 -36.09 -14.53
N GLU A 25 26.61 -34.87 -14.95
CA GLU A 25 26.47 -33.70 -14.11
C GLU A 25 25.14 -33.05 -14.48
N GLU A 26 24.22 -33.05 -13.51
CA GLU A 26 22.97 -32.34 -13.57
C GLU A 26 23.29 -30.84 -13.59
N ASP A 27 22.75 -30.13 -14.59
CA ASP A 27 22.90 -28.69 -14.75
C ASP A 27 22.51 -27.99 -13.43
N PRO A 28 23.37 -27.12 -12.86
CA PRO A 28 22.96 -26.29 -11.74
C PRO A 28 21.94 -25.29 -12.29
N THR A 29 20.66 -25.56 -12.03
CA THR A 29 19.58 -24.61 -12.25
C THR A 29 19.93 -23.32 -11.51
N VAL A 30 20.36 -22.30 -12.26
CA VAL A 30 20.52 -20.96 -11.74
C VAL A 30 19.12 -20.49 -11.37
N SER A 31 18.78 -20.59 -10.09
CA SER A 31 17.59 -19.96 -9.53
C SER A 31 17.80 -18.45 -9.72
N ASN A 32 17.20 -17.90 -10.76
CA ASN A 32 17.04 -16.46 -10.89
C ASN A 32 16.16 -16.03 -9.70
N PRO A 33 16.57 -15.06 -8.87
CA PRO A 33 15.69 -14.57 -7.81
C PRO A 33 14.39 -14.09 -8.46
N GLU A 34 13.25 -14.64 -8.03
CA GLU A 34 11.94 -14.20 -8.50
C GLU A 34 11.83 -12.69 -8.25
N GLU A 35 11.52 -11.95 -9.31
CA GLU A 35 11.16 -10.55 -9.19
C GLU A 35 9.87 -10.49 -8.36
N PRO A 36 9.81 -9.69 -7.27
CA PRO A 36 8.64 -9.65 -6.43
C PRO A 36 7.42 -9.23 -7.27
N GLU A 37 6.32 -9.96 -7.14
CA GLU A 37 5.08 -9.60 -7.81
C GLU A 37 4.64 -8.19 -7.39
N PRO A 38 4.12 -7.37 -8.33
CA PRO A 38 3.62 -6.06 -7.99
C PRO A 38 2.45 -6.19 -7.00
N GLU A 39 2.53 -5.49 -5.86
CA GLU A 39 1.48 -5.51 -4.86
C GLU A 39 0.20 -4.83 -5.38
N THR A 40 -0.93 -5.54 -5.35
CA THR A 40 -2.23 -4.94 -5.64
C THR A 40 -2.60 -3.90 -4.57
N PRO A 41 -2.92 -2.65 -4.95
CA PRO A 41 -3.38 -1.60 -4.04
C PRO A 41 -4.59 -2.05 -3.21
N ALA A 42 -4.52 -1.87 -1.88
CA ALA A 42 -5.62 -2.24 -1.00
C ALA A 42 -5.58 -1.48 0.34
N ILE A 43 -6.76 -1.20 0.90
CA ILE A 43 -6.92 -0.88 2.31
C ILE A 43 -7.00 -2.22 3.06
N THR A 44 -6.13 -2.43 4.04
CA THR A 44 -5.95 -3.71 4.71
C THR A 44 -6.61 -3.75 6.09
N ALA A 45 -6.78 -2.61 6.75
CA ALA A 45 -7.49 -2.51 8.02
C ALA A 45 -8.05 -1.11 8.25
N VAL A 46 -9.19 -1.04 8.94
CA VAL A 46 -9.77 0.16 9.53
C VAL A 46 -10.19 -0.16 10.95
N TYR A 47 -9.76 0.62 11.95
CA TYR A 47 -9.99 0.31 13.36
C TYR A 47 -9.94 1.55 14.25
N GLN A 48 -10.61 1.51 15.41
CA GLN A 48 -10.50 2.56 16.42
C GLN A 48 -9.24 2.36 17.26
N LYS A 49 -8.43 3.42 17.42
CA LYS A 49 -7.15 3.36 18.13
C LYS A 49 -7.29 3.15 19.63
N GLU A 50 -8.15 3.96 20.27
CA GLU A 50 -8.33 3.94 21.72
C GLU A 50 -9.80 3.65 22.07
N GLY A 51 -10.03 2.74 23.00
CA GLY A 51 -11.38 2.36 23.43
C GLY A 51 -12.20 1.59 22.39
N GLY A 52 -11.56 1.07 21.33
CA GLY A 52 -12.23 0.23 20.35
C GLY A 52 -12.74 -1.08 20.97
N ASP A 53 -13.86 -1.57 20.45
CA ASP A 53 -14.45 -2.83 20.88
C ASP A 53 -13.74 -4.01 20.20
N PRO A 54 -13.02 -4.87 20.96
CA PRO A 54 -12.30 -6.00 20.37
C PRO A 54 -13.23 -7.07 19.78
N GLU A 55 -14.49 -7.14 20.24
CA GLU A 55 -15.49 -8.06 19.69
C GLU A 55 -16.15 -7.46 18.43
N ASN A 56 -16.08 -6.14 18.26
CA ASN A 56 -16.63 -5.41 17.11
C ASN A 56 -15.59 -4.42 16.53
N PRO A 57 -14.51 -4.92 15.89
CA PRO A 57 -13.36 -4.10 15.51
C PRO A 57 -13.66 -2.96 14.52
N HIS A 58 -14.75 -3.09 13.76
CA HIS A 58 -15.22 -2.07 12.81
C HIS A 58 -16.24 -1.09 13.40
N ARG A 59 -16.54 -1.20 14.69
CA ARG A 59 -17.35 -0.22 15.39
C ARG A 59 -16.46 0.94 15.83
N ILE A 60 -16.73 2.10 15.27
CA ILE A 60 -15.96 3.32 15.50
C ILE A 60 -16.88 4.36 16.13
N GLU A 61 -16.45 4.94 17.24
CA GLU A 61 -17.16 6.01 17.91
C GLU A 61 -16.87 7.37 17.27
N ARG A 62 -17.87 8.25 17.29
CA ARG A 62 -17.73 9.65 16.87
C ARG A 62 -16.58 10.37 17.58
N GLY A 63 -15.84 11.19 16.83
CA GLY A 63 -14.74 11.99 17.36
C GLY A 63 -13.52 11.20 17.85
N LYS A 64 -13.53 9.86 17.75
CA LYS A 64 -12.36 9.04 18.11
C LYS A 64 -11.38 8.94 16.95
N GLN A 65 -10.14 8.64 17.31
CA GLN A 65 -9.08 8.43 16.33
C GLN A 65 -9.24 7.05 15.67
N THR A 66 -9.24 7.05 14.34
CA THR A 66 -9.38 5.88 13.49
C THR A 66 -8.07 5.65 12.76
N GLY A 67 -7.52 4.44 12.87
CA GLY A 67 -6.35 4.01 12.11
C GLY A 67 -6.77 3.34 10.81
N VAL A 68 -6.02 3.63 9.74
CA VAL A 68 -6.18 2.99 8.43
C VAL A 68 -4.83 2.45 8.00
N ASN A 69 -4.79 1.16 7.66
CA ASN A 69 -3.62 0.52 7.07
C ASN A 69 -3.88 0.23 5.59
N TYR A 70 -2.85 0.37 4.77
CA TYR A 70 -2.93 0.18 3.33
C TYR A 70 -1.60 -0.29 2.73
N LYS A 71 -1.63 -0.70 1.47
CA LYS A 71 -0.47 -1.16 0.72
C LYS A 71 -0.61 -0.87 -0.78
N GLY A 72 0.49 -0.89 -1.51
CA GLY A 72 0.53 -0.78 -2.97
C GLY A 72 0.28 0.63 -3.53
N PHE A 73 0.29 1.68 -2.71
CA PHE A 73 0.18 3.07 -3.16
C PHE A 73 0.71 4.06 -2.11
N THR A 74 1.04 5.28 -2.51
CA THR A 74 1.30 6.40 -1.60
C THR A 74 0.03 7.23 -1.39
N LEU A 75 -0.26 7.65 -0.16
CA LEU A 75 -1.36 8.57 0.12
C LEU A 75 -0.99 10.01 -0.29
N LYS A 76 -1.61 10.53 -1.35
CA LYS A 76 -1.30 11.84 -1.91
C LYS A 76 -2.49 12.40 -2.69
N GLY A 77 -2.87 13.65 -2.44
CA GLY A 77 -3.87 14.36 -3.24
C GLY A 77 -3.30 14.95 -4.52
N GLN A 78 -4.20 15.33 -5.42
CA GLN A 78 -3.88 15.81 -6.77
C GLN A 78 -2.92 17.02 -6.77
N ASP A 79 -3.08 17.92 -5.81
CA ASP A 79 -2.30 19.15 -5.66
C ASP A 79 -1.16 19.02 -4.63
N GLY A 80 -0.92 17.81 -4.12
CA GLY A 80 0.04 17.54 -3.06
C GLY A 80 -0.50 17.76 -1.64
N THR A 81 -1.76 18.17 -1.48
CA THR A 81 -2.46 18.16 -0.19
C THR A 81 -3.17 16.82 0.03
N LEU A 82 -3.93 16.68 1.12
CA LEU A 82 -4.82 15.53 1.34
C LEU A 82 -6.31 15.90 1.16
N ASP A 83 -6.60 17.04 0.53
CA ASP A 83 -7.97 17.43 0.20
C ASP A 83 -8.60 16.41 -0.76
N HIS A 84 -9.83 15.98 -0.45
CA HIS A 84 -10.58 14.97 -1.21
C HIS A 84 -9.85 13.63 -1.42
N VAL A 85 -8.99 13.23 -0.47
CA VAL A 85 -8.28 11.95 -0.55
C VAL A 85 -9.00 10.84 0.21
N VAL A 86 -9.54 11.11 1.40
CA VAL A 86 -10.17 10.10 2.24
C VAL A 86 -11.65 10.42 2.40
N ALA A 87 -12.51 9.45 2.12
CA ALA A 87 -13.96 9.59 2.25
C ALA A 87 -14.59 8.46 3.07
N LEU A 88 -15.68 8.81 3.76
CA LEU A 88 -16.66 7.88 4.29
C LEU A 88 -17.88 7.90 3.36
N ILE A 89 -18.18 6.77 2.71
CA ILE A 89 -19.29 6.64 1.77
C ILE A 89 -20.47 6.02 2.49
N ASN A 90 -21.61 6.71 2.54
CA ASN A 90 -22.83 6.18 3.14
C ASN A 90 -23.58 5.20 2.21
N ASP A 91 -24.73 4.70 2.65
CA ASP A 91 -25.59 3.77 1.90
C ASP A 91 -26.26 4.37 0.65
N GLN A 92 -26.16 5.70 0.47
CA GLN A 92 -26.66 6.44 -0.69
C GLN A 92 -25.54 6.87 -1.64
N ASP A 93 -24.33 6.32 -1.46
CA ASP A 93 -23.11 6.66 -2.21
C ASP A 93 -22.70 8.14 -2.09
N TYR A 94 -23.14 8.84 -1.04
CA TYR A 94 -22.70 10.20 -0.75
C TYR A 94 -21.38 10.19 0.04
N PRO A 95 -20.33 10.88 -0.46
CA PRO A 95 -19.06 10.96 0.23
C PRO A 95 -19.06 12.05 1.31
N GLU A 96 -18.69 11.68 2.53
CA GLU A 96 -18.18 12.62 3.53
C GLU A 96 -16.66 12.64 3.46
N TRP A 97 -16.08 13.74 2.98
CA TRP A 97 -14.64 13.89 2.84
C TRP A 97 -14.00 14.26 4.19
N ILE A 98 -13.02 13.47 4.61
CA ILE A 98 -12.28 13.72 5.84
C ILE A 98 -11.40 14.96 5.65
N LYS A 99 -11.48 15.89 6.60
CA LYS A 99 -10.71 17.14 6.57
C LYS A 99 -9.22 16.81 6.67
N PRO A 100 -8.35 17.39 5.81
CA PRO A 100 -6.91 17.12 5.87
C PRO A 100 -6.29 17.42 7.23
N ALA A 101 -6.77 18.46 7.91
CA ALA A 101 -6.29 18.87 9.22
C ALA A 101 -6.50 17.82 10.33
N THR A 102 -7.41 16.86 10.12
CA THR A 102 -7.62 15.75 11.05
C THR A 102 -6.81 14.51 10.68
N ILE A 103 -6.20 14.47 9.48
CA ILE A 103 -5.37 13.36 9.03
C ILE A 103 -3.97 13.53 9.61
N THR A 104 -3.53 12.55 10.39
CA THR A 104 -2.28 12.59 11.15
C THR A 104 -1.53 11.27 10.99
N ASN A 105 -0.26 11.24 11.45
CA ASN A 105 0.56 10.02 11.48
C ASN A 105 0.62 9.29 10.13
N VAL A 106 0.69 10.05 9.04
CA VAL A 106 0.83 9.51 7.68
C VAL A 106 2.21 8.88 7.55
N THR A 107 2.23 7.58 7.26
CA THR A 107 3.41 6.79 6.93
C THR A 107 3.22 6.18 5.54
N GLU A 108 4.17 5.36 5.09
CA GLU A 108 4.09 4.63 3.82
C GLU A 108 2.90 3.67 3.73
N ASN A 109 2.45 3.11 4.87
CA ASN A 109 1.45 2.04 4.91
C ASN A 109 0.30 2.31 5.88
N SER A 110 0.27 3.48 6.50
CA SER A 110 -0.80 3.85 7.41
C SER A 110 -1.03 5.35 7.51
N PHE A 111 -2.23 5.72 7.93
CA PHE A 111 -2.53 7.04 8.44
C PHE A 111 -3.59 6.92 9.52
N GLU A 112 -3.82 8.02 10.23
CA GLU A 112 -4.86 8.13 11.22
C GLU A 112 -5.73 9.35 10.92
N PHE A 113 -7.01 9.30 11.26
CA PHE A 113 -7.86 10.48 11.22
C PHE A 113 -8.85 10.52 12.39
N THR A 114 -9.35 11.71 12.71
CA THR A 114 -10.44 11.86 13.68
C THR A 114 -11.79 11.64 13.01
N MET A 115 -12.59 10.69 13.52
CA MET A 115 -13.94 10.40 13.03
C MET A 115 -14.84 11.63 13.13
N VAL A 116 -15.63 11.89 12.09
CA VAL A 116 -16.48 13.10 12.00
C VAL A 116 -17.53 13.08 13.10
N PRO A 117 -17.59 14.10 13.99
CA PRO A 117 -18.44 14.07 15.17
C PRO A 117 -19.92 14.24 14.86
N ASP A 118 -20.28 14.93 13.78
CA ASP A 118 -21.67 15.24 13.42
C ASP A 118 -22.27 14.26 12.41
N LEU A 119 -21.55 13.18 12.10
CA LEU A 119 -21.98 12.20 11.13
C LEU A 119 -23.07 11.27 11.72
N THR A 120 -24.09 10.99 10.93
CA THR A 120 -25.21 10.13 11.34
C THR A 120 -24.71 8.72 11.64
N GLU A 121 -25.22 8.10 12.70
CA GLU A 121 -24.97 6.68 13.01
C GLU A 121 -25.35 5.81 11.81
N GLY A 122 -24.53 4.81 11.50
CA GLY A 122 -24.78 3.96 10.34
C GLY A 122 -23.54 3.28 9.79
N GLN A 123 -23.71 2.61 8.65
CA GLN A 123 -22.63 1.95 7.95
C GLN A 123 -21.98 2.88 6.94
N TYR A 124 -20.65 2.85 6.90
CA TYR A 124 -19.86 3.63 5.96
C TYR A 124 -18.77 2.77 5.35
N LYS A 125 -18.52 2.93 4.05
CA LYS A 125 -17.32 2.38 3.41
C LYS A 125 -16.21 3.41 3.47
N VAL A 126 -15.01 2.98 3.85
CA VAL A 126 -13.82 3.84 3.74
C VAL A 126 -13.31 3.76 2.30
N ARG A 127 -13.19 4.92 1.66
CA ARG A 127 -12.63 5.08 0.32
C ARG A 127 -11.41 6.00 0.37
N ILE A 128 -10.37 5.63 -0.36
CA ILE A 128 -9.21 6.47 -0.63
C ILE A 128 -9.16 6.76 -2.12
N GLU A 129 -9.06 8.04 -2.48
CA GLU A 129 -8.81 8.52 -3.83
C GLU A 129 -7.46 9.23 -3.85
N THR A 130 -6.42 8.55 -4.36
CA THR A 130 -5.04 9.02 -4.33
C THR A 130 -4.46 9.23 -5.72
N TYR A 131 -3.44 10.07 -5.82
CA TYR A 131 -2.83 10.52 -7.08
C TYR A 131 -1.34 10.19 -7.10
N ASP A 132 -1.02 8.95 -7.46
CA ASP A 132 0.35 8.44 -7.57
C ASP A 132 0.87 8.53 -9.01
N GLY A 133 1.15 9.76 -9.47
CA GLY A 133 1.85 9.99 -10.74
C GLY A 133 1.00 9.96 -12.01
N GLY A 134 -0.33 10.06 -11.91
CA GLY A 134 -1.21 10.09 -13.08
C GLY A 134 -2.69 10.22 -12.74
N SER A 135 -3.51 9.38 -13.38
CA SER A 135 -4.95 9.26 -13.12
C SER A 135 -5.23 8.89 -11.65
N PRO A 136 -6.41 9.27 -11.12
CA PRO A 136 -6.78 8.89 -9.76
C PRO A 136 -6.82 7.37 -9.59
N LEU A 137 -6.23 6.89 -8.50
CA LEU A 137 -6.39 5.54 -8.00
C LEU A 137 -7.43 5.57 -6.88
N VAL A 138 -8.52 4.83 -7.09
CA VAL A 138 -9.58 4.68 -6.09
C VAL A 138 -9.46 3.30 -5.45
N VAL A 139 -9.37 3.27 -4.13
CA VAL A 139 -9.29 2.04 -3.33
C VAL A 139 -10.36 2.08 -2.24
N GLU A 140 -11.13 1.03 -2.11
CA GLU A 140 -12.19 0.91 -1.10
C GLU A 140 -11.85 -0.21 -0.12
N TYR A 141 -12.19 -0.01 1.15
CA TYR A 141 -12.08 -1.04 2.16
C TYR A 141 -13.21 -2.06 1.93
N PRO A 142 -12.91 -3.37 1.86
CA PRO A 142 -13.90 -4.39 1.49
C PRO A 142 -15.06 -4.53 2.48
N GLU A 143 -14.88 -4.10 3.73
CA GLU A 143 -15.88 -4.24 4.80
C GLU A 143 -16.36 -2.86 5.26
N PRO A 144 -17.66 -2.65 5.51
CA PRO A 144 -18.13 -1.38 6.05
C PRO A 144 -17.72 -1.23 7.52
N ILE A 145 -17.45 0.01 7.93
CA ILE A 145 -17.39 0.36 9.35
C ILE A 145 -18.78 0.75 9.85
N THR A 146 -19.03 0.56 11.14
CA THR A 146 -20.24 1.05 11.80
C THR A 146 -19.87 2.24 12.67
N LEU A 147 -20.42 3.42 12.35
CA LEU A 147 -20.33 4.59 13.21
C LEU A 147 -21.36 4.48 14.33
N TRP A 148 -20.92 4.67 15.57
CA TRP A 148 -21.73 4.65 16.79
C TRP A 148 -21.58 5.93 17.62
#